data_AF-A0A1D6EXG5-F1
#
_entry.id   AF-A0A1D6EXG5-F1
#
_cell.length_a   1.000
_cell.length_b   1.000
_cell.length_c   1.000
_cell.angle_alpha   90.00
_cell.angle_beta   90.00
_cell.angle_gamma   90.00
#
_symmetry.space_group_name_H-M   'P 1'
#
loop_
_entity.id
_entity.type
_entity.pdbx_description
1 polymer ?
#
loop_
_entity_poly.entity_id
_entity_poly.type
_entity_poly.pdbx_seq_one_letter_code
_entity_poly.pdbx_strand_id
1 'polypeptide(L)'
;MILAALLLLLSFPKQLAGSQSVCSSANIVYMQSSTYMSNLNALAGALFAKVTSSNSHSAHGTAGTGSDMIYGAVLCRGDMIPGAACAKRLKEVLDAAMDNPANSSCSSQKDITLFDDGYLVQLRFSDQDFISNFRDSQECVVRANLNPPLLGDVSEQFHSLVSKLMTKLTDAAVKNMGRYETGQGWLTEKSQTVYGLVQCQEDMLKGTCQDCLSSAMAKREQMVDQMGGAILGVGCSLWYQTEVQFFAGTPALSLNMPTQRARYELQLLSMAIQNVINLWRIEEGNSGFSLYDFSQIKEATGNFSSENKLGQGGFGPVYKENAEDRPAMDLVVNMLNNESVILPKPKQPAYFFTRSRCILV
;
A
#
# COMPACT_ATOMS: atom_id res chain seq x y z
N MET A 1 1.62 7.79 -49.17
CA MET A 1 2.40 7.32 -48.01
C MET A 1 1.91 7.98 -46.72
N ILE A 2 0.62 7.84 -46.40
CA ILE A 2 0.02 8.26 -45.13
C ILE A 2 -0.96 7.15 -44.79
N LEU A 3 -0.46 6.01 -44.30
CA LEU A 3 -1.31 4.91 -43.81
C LEU A 3 -0.55 3.94 -42.88
N ALA A 4 0.55 4.37 -42.27
CA ALA A 4 1.38 3.53 -41.39
C ALA A 4 1.55 4.07 -39.96
N ALA A 5 0.86 5.16 -39.59
CA ALA A 5 1.07 5.85 -38.32
C ALA A 5 -0.10 5.72 -37.30
N LEU A 6 -1.03 4.78 -37.49
CA LEU A 6 -2.21 4.63 -36.62
C LEU A 6 -2.35 3.29 -35.88
N LEU A 7 -1.29 2.46 -35.83
CA LEU A 7 -1.34 1.13 -35.21
C LEU A 7 -0.43 0.93 -33.98
N LEU A 8 0.11 2.01 -33.39
CA LEU A 8 1.02 1.93 -32.23
C LEU A 8 0.46 2.52 -30.92
N LEU A 9 -0.86 2.75 -30.80
CA LEU A 9 -1.49 3.27 -29.56
C LEU A 9 -2.50 2.31 -28.91
N LEU A 10 -2.37 1.00 -29.14
CA LEU A 10 -3.08 -0.02 -28.35
C LEU A 10 -2.15 -1.10 -27.77
N SER A 11 -0.89 -0.75 -27.48
CA SER A 11 -0.12 -1.53 -26.50
C SER A 11 -0.42 -0.94 -25.13
N PHE A 12 -1.54 -1.36 -24.53
CA PHE A 12 -1.64 -1.29 -23.08
C PHE A 12 -0.39 -2.00 -22.54
N PRO A 13 0.39 -1.39 -21.63
CA PRO A 13 1.38 -2.17 -20.91
C PRO A 13 0.61 -3.33 -20.30
N LYS A 14 1.01 -4.57 -20.62
CA LYS A 14 0.56 -5.72 -19.85
C LYS A 14 0.91 -5.37 -18.41
N GLN A 15 -0.11 -5.12 -17.59
CA GLN A 15 0.04 -4.93 -16.17
C GLN A 15 0.59 -6.27 -15.65
N LEU A 16 1.91 -6.38 -15.57
CA LEU A 16 2.56 -7.47 -14.87
C LEU A 16 2.53 -7.08 -13.38
N ALA A 17 1.33 -7.07 -12.82
CA ALA A 17 1.10 -7.02 -11.38
C ALA A 17 0.68 -8.43 -11.00
N GLY A 18 1.62 -9.19 -10.42
CA GLY A 18 1.28 -10.45 -9.78
C GLY A 18 0.50 -10.11 -8.52
N SER A 19 -0.80 -10.41 -8.52
CA SER A 19 -1.67 -10.31 -7.36
C SER A 19 -1.02 -11.01 -6.17
N GLN A 20 -0.65 -10.27 -5.12
CA GLN A 20 -0.11 -10.88 -3.91
C GLN A 20 -1.27 -11.45 -3.09
N SER A 21 -1.67 -12.69 -3.40
CA SER A 21 -2.70 -13.41 -2.65
C SER A 21 -2.14 -13.85 -1.29
N VAL A 22 -2.72 -13.32 -0.21
CA VAL A 22 -2.34 -13.69 1.16
C VAL A 22 -3.25 -14.82 1.66
N CYS A 23 -2.91 -16.07 1.37
CA CYS A 23 -3.58 -17.23 1.96
C CYS A 23 -3.13 -17.39 3.43
N SER A 24 -4.03 -17.14 4.41
CA SER A 24 -3.74 -17.41 5.82
C SER A 24 -4.35 -18.76 6.21
N SER A 25 -3.56 -19.72 6.68
CA SER A 25 -4.07 -20.67 7.69
C SER A 25 -2.95 -21.27 8.55
N ALA A 26 -3.26 -21.42 9.84
CA ALA A 26 -2.43 -22.09 10.84
C ALA A 26 -2.60 -23.62 10.84
N ASN A 27 -3.40 -24.21 9.93
CA ASN A 27 -3.61 -25.66 9.87
C ASN A 27 -3.78 -26.12 8.41
N ILE A 28 -2.68 -26.63 7.83
CA ILE A 28 -2.67 -27.19 6.49
C ILE A 28 -3.24 -28.62 6.55
N VAL A 29 -4.46 -28.81 6.04
CA VAL A 29 -4.97 -30.14 5.63
C VAL A 29 -5.16 -30.10 4.12
N TYR A 30 -4.28 -30.80 3.40
CA TYR A 30 -4.31 -30.91 1.95
C TYR A 30 -5.65 -31.51 1.49
N MET A 31 -6.51 -30.74 0.83
CA MET A 31 -7.74 -31.25 0.20
C MET A 31 -7.85 -30.78 -1.25
N GLN A 32 -7.31 -31.57 -2.18
CA GLN A 32 -7.77 -31.50 -3.57
C GLN A 32 -9.05 -32.37 -3.69
N SER A 33 -10.14 -31.76 -4.16
CA SER A 33 -11.48 -32.37 -4.40
C SER A 33 -12.31 -32.79 -3.15
N SER A 34 -12.65 -31.82 -2.29
CA SER A 34 -13.60 -32.03 -1.19
C SER A 34 -14.99 -31.44 -1.46
N THR A 35 -16.01 -31.98 -0.80
CA THR A 35 -17.36 -31.38 -0.72
C THR A 35 -17.28 -29.92 -0.26
N TYR A 36 -16.42 -29.63 0.73
CA TYR A 36 -16.08 -28.27 1.14
C TYR A 36 -15.69 -27.37 -0.04
N MET A 37 -14.74 -27.78 -0.89
CA MET A 37 -14.31 -26.93 -2.01
C MET A 37 -15.44 -26.70 -3.04
N SER A 38 -16.30 -27.70 -3.26
CA SER A 38 -17.49 -27.54 -4.10
C SER A 38 -18.47 -26.53 -3.49
N ASN A 39 -18.73 -26.61 -2.18
CA ASN A 39 -19.56 -25.67 -1.45
C ASN A 39 -18.97 -24.25 -1.49
N LEU A 40 -17.64 -24.11 -1.42
CA LEU A 40 -16.96 -22.81 -1.47
C LEU A 40 -17.18 -22.14 -2.82
N ASN A 41 -16.93 -22.86 -3.90
CA ASN A 41 -17.14 -22.37 -5.27
C ASN A 41 -18.61 -22.03 -5.53
N ALA A 42 -19.54 -22.84 -5.02
CA ALA A 42 -20.97 -22.57 -5.11
C ALA A 42 -21.36 -21.31 -4.33
N LEU A 43 -20.87 -21.15 -3.10
CA LEU A 43 -21.11 -19.96 -2.28
C LEU A 43 -20.53 -18.71 -2.93
N ALA A 44 -19.30 -18.76 -3.43
CA ALA A 44 -18.68 -17.65 -4.14
C ALA A 44 -19.54 -17.20 -5.34
N GLY A 45 -19.99 -18.14 -6.17
CA GLY A 45 -20.91 -17.86 -7.28
C GLY A 45 -22.22 -17.21 -6.82
N ALA A 46 -22.80 -17.70 -5.73
CA ALA A 46 -24.02 -17.13 -5.15
C ALA A 46 -23.81 -15.70 -4.61
N LEU A 47 -22.68 -15.44 -3.94
CA LEU A 47 -22.35 -14.10 -3.44
C LEU A 47 -22.13 -13.12 -4.60
N PHE A 48 -21.43 -13.51 -5.66
CA PHE A 48 -21.22 -12.67 -6.85
C PHE A 48 -22.54 -12.37 -7.58
N ALA A 49 -23.43 -13.37 -7.66
CA ALA A 49 -24.77 -13.18 -8.18
C ALA A 49 -25.60 -12.22 -7.31
N LYS A 50 -25.49 -12.32 -5.98
CA LYS A 50 -26.16 -11.41 -5.04
C LYS A 50 -25.65 -9.96 -5.18
N VAL A 51 -24.33 -9.76 -5.26
CA VAL A 51 -23.72 -8.45 -5.55
C VAL A 51 -24.28 -7.87 -6.83
N THR A 52 -24.34 -8.68 -7.90
CA THR A 52 -24.87 -8.27 -9.21
C THR A 52 -26.35 -7.88 -9.14
N SER A 53 -27.20 -8.73 -8.56
CA SER A 53 -28.65 -8.54 -8.55
C SER A 53 -29.11 -7.42 -7.62
N SER A 54 -28.38 -7.17 -6.54
CA SER A 54 -28.65 -6.07 -5.60
C SER A 54 -28.01 -4.75 -6.01
N ASN A 55 -27.18 -4.74 -7.07
CA ASN A 55 -26.37 -3.59 -7.45
C ASN A 55 -25.59 -2.99 -6.26
N SER A 56 -24.98 -3.88 -5.46
CA SER A 56 -24.24 -3.57 -4.24
C SER A 56 -22.73 -3.70 -4.44
N HIS A 57 -21.94 -3.28 -3.46
CA HIS A 57 -20.50 -3.58 -3.35
C HIS A 57 -20.22 -4.80 -2.48
N SER A 58 -21.21 -5.38 -1.81
CA SER A 58 -20.95 -6.34 -0.75
C SER A 58 -22.01 -7.43 -0.65
N ALA A 59 -21.59 -8.62 -0.21
CA ALA A 59 -22.49 -9.70 0.11
C ALA A 59 -21.83 -10.66 1.11
N HIS A 60 -22.65 -11.31 1.94
CA HIS A 60 -22.23 -12.42 2.77
C HIS A 60 -23.30 -13.51 2.81
N GLY A 61 -22.93 -14.70 3.25
CA GLY A 61 -23.81 -15.86 3.34
C GLY A 61 -23.09 -17.13 3.74
N THR A 62 -23.83 -18.24 3.69
CA THR A 62 -23.34 -19.56 4.09
C THR A 62 -23.75 -20.64 3.10
N ALA A 63 -22.98 -21.72 3.03
CA ALA A 63 -23.33 -22.92 2.27
C ALA A 63 -22.81 -24.19 2.94
N GLY A 64 -23.43 -25.33 2.64
CA GLY A 64 -23.04 -26.63 3.19
C GLY A 64 -23.64 -26.95 4.55
N THR A 65 -23.18 -28.05 5.15
CA THR A 65 -23.61 -28.53 6.47
C THR A 65 -22.48 -29.31 7.14
N GLY A 66 -22.51 -29.44 8.48
CA GLY A 66 -21.52 -30.23 9.22
C GLY A 66 -20.09 -29.77 8.98
N SER A 67 -19.18 -30.71 8.68
CA SER A 67 -17.76 -30.43 8.40
C SER A 67 -17.50 -29.70 7.08
N ASP A 68 -18.53 -29.56 6.24
CA ASP A 68 -18.49 -28.88 4.95
C ASP A 68 -19.26 -27.55 4.96
N MET A 69 -19.61 -27.04 6.14
CA MET A 69 -20.22 -25.71 6.34
C MET A 69 -19.20 -24.60 6.06
N ILE A 70 -19.64 -23.56 5.38
CA ILE A 70 -18.78 -22.45 4.92
C ILE A 70 -19.48 -21.13 5.19
N TYR A 71 -18.72 -20.19 5.73
CA TYR A 71 -19.08 -18.81 5.91
C TYR A 71 -18.29 -17.97 4.90
N GLY A 72 -18.98 -17.10 4.16
CA GLY A 72 -18.38 -16.32 3.09
C GLY A 72 -18.83 -14.87 3.13
N ALA A 73 -17.89 -13.95 2.90
CA ALA A 73 -18.19 -12.53 2.71
C ALA A 73 -17.26 -11.91 1.67
N VAL A 74 -17.81 -10.95 0.93
CA VAL A 74 -17.12 -10.22 -0.14
C VAL A 74 -17.41 -8.74 -0.02
N LEU A 75 -16.41 -7.91 -0.29
CA LEU A 75 -16.50 -6.45 -0.22
C LEU A 75 -15.67 -5.84 -1.35
N CYS A 76 -16.31 -5.01 -2.17
CA CYS A 76 -15.66 -4.09 -3.09
C CYS A 76 -15.58 -2.71 -2.45
N ARG A 77 -14.56 -1.92 -2.78
CA ARG A 77 -14.43 -0.55 -2.30
C ARG A 77 -15.58 0.30 -2.84
N GLY A 78 -16.14 1.16 -2.00
CA GLY A 78 -17.38 1.90 -2.33
C GLY A 78 -17.26 2.96 -3.43
N ASP A 79 -16.06 3.23 -3.93
CA ASP A 79 -15.80 4.10 -5.09
C ASP A 79 -15.68 3.32 -6.41
N MET A 80 -15.87 2.00 -6.39
CA MET A 80 -15.98 1.17 -7.58
C MET A 80 -17.39 1.26 -8.21
N ILE A 81 -17.53 0.79 -9.45
CA ILE A 81 -18.85 0.58 -10.03
C ILE A 81 -19.49 -0.65 -9.36
N PRO A 82 -20.68 -0.52 -8.74
CA PRO A 82 -21.32 -1.64 -8.03
C PRO A 82 -21.84 -2.72 -8.99
N GLY A 83 -22.38 -3.79 -8.41
CA GLY A 83 -23.07 -4.83 -9.17
C GLY A 83 -22.11 -5.61 -10.05
N ALA A 84 -22.40 -5.66 -11.36
CA ALA A 84 -21.69 -6.53 -12.30
C ALA A 84 -20.17 -6.27 -12.37
N ALA A 85 -19.73 -5.01 -12.29
CA ALA A 85 -18.31 -4.67 -12.37
C ALA A 85 -17.55 -5.12 -11.11
N CYS A 86 -18.12 -4.88 -9.92
CA CYS A 86 -17.63 -5.41 -8.64
C CYS A 86 -17.58 -6.95 -8.65
N ALA A 87 -18.68 -7.61 -9.03
CA ALA A 87 -18.77 -9.07 -9.09
C ALA A 87 -17.74 -9.68 -10.06
N LYS A 88 -17.50 -9.05 -11.21
CA LYS A 88 -16.46 -9.48 -12.16
C LYS A 88 -15.07 -9.45 -11.51
N ARG A 89 -14.72 -8.36 -10.82
CA ARG A 89 -13.41 -8.22 -10.18
C ARG A 89 -13.22 -9.23 -9.05
N LEU A 90 -14.26 -9.45 -8.24
CA LEU A 90 -14.26 -10.48 -7.21
C LEU A 90 -13.99 -11.88 -7.78
N LYS A 91 -14.61 -12.20 -8.92
CA LYS A 91 -14.38 -13.46 -9.64
C LYS A 91 -12.96 -13.58 -10.16
N GLU A 92 -12.42 -12.55 -10.81
CA GLU A 92 -11.04 -12.54 -11.32
C GLU A 92 -10.01 -12.83 -10.22
N VAL A 93 -10.21 -12.24 -9.03
CA VAL A 93 -9.31 -12.43 -7.88
C VAL A 93 -9.41 -13.85 -7.31
N LEU A 94 -10.63 -14.40 -7.21
CA LEU A 94 -10.83 -15.78 -6.76
C LEU A 94 -10.24 -16.78 -7.76
N ASP A 95 -10.55 -16.64 -9.05
CA ASP A 95 -10.05 -17.53 -10.10
C ASP A 95 -8.50 -17.53 -10.12
N ALA A 96 -7.87 -16.36 -10.04
CA ALA A 96 -6.40 -16.24 -9.98
C ALA A 96 -5.78 -16.92 -8.76
N ALA A 97 -6.45 -16.86 -7.59
CA ALA A 97 -5.99 -17.53 -6.37
C ALA A 97 -6.15 -19.06 -6.44
N MET A 98 -7.15 -19.55 -7.18
CA MET A 98 -7.44 -20.97 -7.36
C MET A 98 -6.58 -21.62 -8.45
N ASP A 99 -6.22 -20.88 -9.50
CA ASP A 99 -5.49 -21.37 -10.68
C ASP A 99 -3.95 -21.38 -10.53
N ASN A 100 -3.38 -20.87 -9.42
CA ASN A 100 -1.94 -20.78 -9.22
C ASN A 100 -1.38 -21.75 -8.14
N PRO A 101 -1.25 -23.05 -8.45
CA PRO A 101 -0.76 -24.06 -7.50
C PRO A 101 0.74 -23.94 -7.16
N ALA A 102 1.51 -23.12 -7.89
CA ALA A 102 2.96 -23.00 -7.67
C ALA A 102 3.35 -21.89 -6.67
N ASN A 103 2.45 -20.94 -6.38
CA ASN A 103 2.77 -19.78 -5.53
C ASN A 103 1.64 -19.35 -4.55
N SER A 104 0.44 -19.93 -4.63
CA SER A 104 -0.63 -19.69 -3.65
C SER A 104 -1.30 -20.99 -3.22
N SER A 105 -1.04 -21.39 -1.97
CA SER A 105 -1.58 -22.60 -1.31
C SER A 105 -3.10 -22.58 -1.07
N CYS A 106 -3.83 -21.60 -1.59
CA CYS A 106 -5.26 -21.37 -1.32
C CYS A 106 -6.16 -22.53 -1.78
N SER A 107 -5.79 -23.28 -2.83
CA SER A 107 -6.61 -24.36 -3.40
C SER A 107 -6.85 -25.57 -2.48
N SER A 108 -6.20 -25.61 -1.32
CA SER A 108 -6.34 -26.70 -0.32
C SER A 108 -6.75 -26.22 1.07
N GLN A 109 -7.04 -24.92 1.26
CA GLN A 109 -7.31 -24.34 2.58
C GLN A 109 -8.81 -24.16 2.83
N LYS A 110 -9.23 -24.35 4.08
CA LYS A 110 -10.61 -24.08 4.51
C LYS A 110 -10.85 -22.60 4.87
N ASP A 111 -9.85 -21.94 5.45
CA ASP A 111 -9.85 -20.49 5.69
C ASP A 111 -9.01 -19.80 4.64
N ILE A 112 -9.64 -18.94 3.85
CA ILE A 112 -9.02 -18.20 2.75
C ILE A 112 -9.47 -16.76 2.89
N THR A 113 -8.51 -15.83 2.89
CA THR A 113 -8.78 -14.39 2.77
C THR A 113 -7.99 -13.87 1.58
N LEU A 114 -8.61 -13.08 0.71
CA LEU A 114 -7.99 -12.56 -0.51
C LEU A 114 -8.15 -11.05 -0.55
N PHE A 115 -7.06 -10.38 -0.95
CA PHE A 115 -7.00 -8.96 -1.24
C PHE A 115 -6.38 -8.80 -2.63
N ASP A 116 -6.86 -7.86 -3.44
CA ASP A 116 -6.19 -7.52 -4.69
C ASP A 116 -5.13 -6.43 -4.49
N ASP A 117 -4.23 -6.27 -5.46
CA ASP A 117 -3.06 -5.36 -5.37
C ASP A 117 -3.40 -3.88 -5.19
N GLY A 118 -4.66 -3.49 -5.43
CA GLY A 118 -5.16 -2.14 -5.21
C GLY A 118 -6.04 -1.99 -3.96
N TYR A 119 -6.23 -3.08 -3.20
CA TYR A 119 -7.20 -3.19 -2.10
C TYR A 119 -8.61 -2.71 -2.49
N LEU A 120 -8.97 -2.90 -3.75
CA LEU A 120 -10.25 -2.60 -4.32
C LEU A 120 -11.27 -3.67 -3.95
N VAL A 121 -10.84 -4.92 -3.77
CA VAL A 121 -11.75 -6.00 -3.37
C VAL A 121 -11.15 -6.87 -2.27
N GLN A 122 -12.02 -7.37 -1.40
CA GLN A 122 -11.72 -8.30 -0.33
C GLN A 122 -12.69 -9.49 -0.37
N LEU A 123 -12.18 -10.70 -0.19
CA LEU A 123 -12.99 -11.92 -0.06
C LEU A 123 -12.50 -12.74 1.12
N ARG A 124 -13.41 -13.37 1.85
CA ARG A 124 -13.06 -14.34 2.89
C ARG A 124 -14.04 -15.50 2.86
N PHE A 125 -13.50 -16.71 2.94
CA PHE A 125 -14.25 -17.95 3.11
C PHE A 125 -13.61 -18.72 4.25
N SER A 126 -14.40 -19.23 5.19
CA SER A 126 -13.89 -19.96 6.35
C SER A 126 -14.88 -21.03 6.81
N ASP A 127 -14.38 -22.07 7.48
CA ASP A 127 -15.19 -23.05 8.18
C ASP A 127 -15.58 -22.58 9.59
N GLN A 128 -15.08 -21.41 10.00
CA GLN A 128 -15.47 -20.71 11.23
C GLN A 128 -16.47 -19.60 10.93
N ASP A 129 -17.47 -19.45 11.80
CA ASP A 129 -18.43 -18.35 11.70
C ASP A 129 -17.78 -17.02 12.07
N PHE A 130 -17.50 -16.20 11.06
CA PHE A 130 -17.06 -14.81 11.22
C PHE A 130 -18.11 -13.78 10.78
N ILE A 131 -19.26 -14.22 10.24
CA ILE A 131 -20.29 -13.31 9.72
C ILE A 131 -21.26 -12.89 10.84
N SER A 132 -21.43 -13.72 11.88
CA SER A 132 -22.21 -13.34 13.07
C SER A 132 -21.54 -12.20 13.86
N ASN A 133 -20.21 -12.13 13.83
CA ASN A 133 -19.44 -11.03 14.39
C ASN A 133 -18.20 -10.74 13.53
N PHE A 134 -18.31 -9.73 12.66
CA PHE A 134 -17.20 -9.34 11.79
C PHE A 134 -15.93 -8.87 12.53
N ARG A 135 -16.00 -8.55 13.83
CA ARG A 135 -14.80 -8.26 14.64
C ARG A 135 -13.87 -9.47 14.79
N ASP A 136 -14.41 -10.68 14.64
CA ASP A 136 -13.68 -11.94 14.71
C ASP A 136 -13.12 -12.35 13.34
N SER A 137 -13.40 -11.56 12.30
CA SER A 137 -12.88 -11.76 10.96
C SER A 137 -11.41 -11.35 10.86
N GLN A 138 -10.61 -12.13 10.11
CA GLN A 138 -9.24 -11.76 9.83
C GLN A 138 -9.20 -10.47 9.00
N GLU A 139 -8.35 -9.54 9.43
CA GLU A 139 -8.08 -8.28 8.75
C GLU A 139 -6.62 -8.25 8.28
N CYS A 140 -6.36 -7.52 7.19
CA CYS A 140 -5.02 -7.15 6.76
C CYS A 140 -4.67 -5.77 7.30
N VAL A 141 -3.58 -5.68 8.06
CA VAL A 141 -3.03 -4.42 8.56
C VAL A 141 -1.91 -3.98 7.63
N VAL A 142 -2.19 -2.99 6.79
CA VAL A 142 -1.20 -2.39 5.90
C VAL A 142 -0.57 -1.21 6.62
N ARG A 143 0.74 -1.30 6.87
CA ARG A 143 1.56 -0.18 7.34
C ARG A 143 2.23 0.44 6.11
N ALA A 144 1.70 1.57 5.64
CA ALA A 144 2.20 2.23 4.45
C ALA A 144 3.09 3.40 4.86
N ASN A 145 4.41 3.27 4.70
CA ASN A 145 5.32 4.41 4.80
C ASN A 145 6.58 4.24 3.94
N LEU A 146 6.79 5.19 3.03
CA LEU A 146 8.12 5.53 2.49
C LEU A 146 8.72 6.77 3.20
N ASN A 147 7.94 7.42 4.07
CA ASN A 147 8.33 8.64 4.77
C ASN A 147 8.91 8.30 6.17
N PRO A 148 9.92 9.06 6.64
CA PRO A 148 10.41 8.94 8.01
C PRO A 148 9.29 9.17 9.04
N PRO A 149 9.34 8.52 10.20
CA PRO A 149 8.39 8.78 11.29
C PRO A 149 8.37 10.26 11.67
N LEU A 150 7.20 10.78 12.01
CA LEU A 150 7.08 12.12 12.58
C LEU A 150 7.65 12.11 14.00
N LEU A 151 8.34 13.18 14.40
CA LEU A 151 8.93 13.34 15.73
C LEU A 151 8.23 14.42 16.52
N GLY A 152 8.15 14.24 17.84
CA GLY A 152 7.60 15.20 18.79
C GLY A 152 6.15 15.60 18.48
N ASP A 153 5.84 16.86 18.72
CA ASP A 153 4.49 17.44 18.63
C ASP A 153 3.80 17.22 17.27
N VAL A 154 4.58 17.13 16.18
CA VAL A 154 4.03 16.91 14.84
C VAL A 154 3.41 15.51 14.72
N SER A 155 3.97 14.51 15.41
CA SER A 155 3.41 13.16 15.45
C SER A 155 2.07 13.16 16.19
N GLU A 156 1.98 13.85 17.33
CA GLU A 156 0.74 13.96 18.10
C GLU A 156 -0.36 14.69 17.32
N GLN A 157 -0.01 15.79 16.66
CA GLN A 157 -0.94 16.55 15.81
C GLN A 157 -1.44 15.71 14.64
N PHE A 158 -0.57 14.92 14.00
CA PHE A 158 -0.95 14.00 12.94
C PHE A 158 -1.90 12.91 13.47
N HIS A 159 -1.58 12.29 14.60
CA HIS A 159 -2.43 11.28 15.23
C HIS A 159 -3.82 11.85 15.54
N SER A 160 -3.86 13.01 16.18
CA SER A 160 -5.10 13.71 16.51
C SER A 160 -5.93 14.04 15.27
N LEU A 161 -5.29 14.52 14.19
CA LEU A 161 -5.96 14.82 12.93
C LEU A 161 -6.60 13.58 12.31
N VAL A 162 -5.85 12.48 12.21
CA VAL A 162 -6.35 11.23 11.62
C VAL A 162 -7.45 10.63 12.48
N SER A 163 -7.31 10.55 13.80
CA SER A 163 -8.36 10.03 14.69
C SER A 163 -9.65 10.85 14.55
N LYS A 164 -9.53 12.19 14.54
CA LYS A 164 -10.68 13.09 14.34
C LYS A 164 -11.33 12.94 12.96
N LEU A 165 -10.52 12.76 11.92
CA LEU A 165 -11.00 12.49 10.55
C LEU A 165 -11.78 11.17 10.52
N MET A 166 -11.19 10.09 11.04
CA MET A 166 -11.79 8.75 11.03
C MET A 166 -13.04 8.64 11.88
N THR A 167 -13.11 9.29 13.05
CA THR A 167 -14.34 9.36 13.84
C THR A 167 -15.47 10.01 13.04
N LYS A 168 -15.19 11.15 12.39
CA LYS A 168 -16.21 11.87 11.60
C LYS A 168 -16.66 11.09 10.37
N LEU A 169 -15.74 10.39 9.71
CA LEU A 169 -16.07 9.50 8.61
C LEU A 169 -16.92 8.32 9.08
N THR A 170 -16.59 7.74 10.24
CA THR A 170 -17.38 6.65 10.85
C THR A 170 -18.80 7.11 11.15
N ASP A 171 -18.97 8.27 11.79
CA ASP A 171 -20.29 8.85 12.10
C ASP A 171 -21.14 9.10 10.84
N ALA A 172 -20.48 9.44 9.73
CA ALA A 172 -21.13 9.66 8.44
C ALA A 172 -21.49 8.32 7.77
N ALA A 173 -20.57 7.35 7.74
CA ALA A 173 -20.75 6.06 7.09
C ALA A 173 -21.88 5.24 7.72
N VAL A 174 -22.00 5.29 9.05
CA VAL A 174 -23.09 4.63 9.79
C VAL A 174 -24.47 5.21 9.44
N LYS A 175 -24.53 6.46 8.97
CA LYS A 175 -25.78 7.10 8.53
C LYS A 175 -26.03 6.90 7.04
N ASN A 176 -24.96 6.80 6.24
CA ASN A 176 -25.03 6.59 4.81
C ASN A 176 -25.53 5.17 4.48
N MET A 177 -26.47 5.07 3.53
CA MET A 177 -27.01 3.79 3.06
C MET A 177 -25.93 2.94 2.38
N GLY A 178 -24.98 3.54 1.66
CA GLY A 178 -23.88 2.83 1.02
C GLY A 178 -22.74 2.44 1.97
N ARG A 179 -22.84 2.81 3.26
CA ARG A 179 -21.87 2.47 4.32
C ARG A 179 -20.41 2.80 3.98
N TYR A 180 -20.19 3.79 3.11
CA TYR A 180 -18.88 4.19 2.60
C TYR A 180 -18.76 5.71 2.66
N GLU A 181 -17.67 6.21 3.24
CA GLU A 181 -17.40 7.65 3.32
C GLU A 181 -15.93 7.96 3.09
N THR A 182 -15.68 9.12 2.50
CA THR A 182 -14.33 9.62 2.20
C THR A 182 -14.15 11.04 2.72
N GLY A 183 -12.91 11.39 3.04
CA GLY A 183 -12.61 12.71 3.58
C GLY A 183 -11.15 13.09 3.45
N GLN A 184 -10.90 14.35 3.79
CA GLN A 184 -9.57 14.93 3.81
C GLN A 184 -9.37 15.81 5.04
N GLY A 185 -8.12 15.91 5.51
CA GLY A 185 -7.71 16.76 6.60
C GLY A 185 -6.37 17.42 6.32
N TRP A 186 -6.22 18.69 6.69
CA TRP A 186 -4.95 19.40 6.51
C TRP A 186 -4.06 19.32 7.75
N LEU A 187 -2.83 18.87 7.55
CA LEU A 187 -1.75 18.91 8.53
C LEU A 187 -0.90 20.17 8.29
N THR A 188 -1.13 21.20 9.10
CA THR A 188 -0.47 22.52 8.96
C THR A 188 1.05 22.43 8.99
N GLU A 189 1.62 21.69 9.96
CA GLU A 189 3.07 21.60 10.18
C GLU A 189 3.85 21.01 9.00
N LYS A 190 3.20 20.20 8.17
CA LYS A 190 3.79 19.62 6.97
C LYS A 190 3.28 20.25 5.68
N SER A 191 2.28 21.14 5.76
CA SER A 191 1.53 21.61 4.60
C SER A 191 1.05 20.45 3.71
N GLN A 192 0.53 19.40 4.36
CA GLN A 192 0.14 18.16 3.69
C GLN A 192 -1.34 17.85 3.94
N THR A 193 -1.97 17.27 2.92
CA THR A 193 -3.31 16.71 3.06
C THR A 193 -3.22 15.23 3.47
N VAL A 194 -4.01 14.86 4.47
CA VAL A 194 -4.32 13.49 4.84
C VAL A 194 -5.65 13.12 4.19
N TYR A 195 -5.69 12.08 3.38
CA TYR A 195 -6.91 11.50 2.84
C TYR A 195 -7.31 10.29 3.68
N GLY A 196 -8.62 10.08 3.83
CA GLY A 196 -9.15 8.95 4.58
C GLY A 196 -10.43 8.41 3.96
N LEU A 197 -10.66 7.11 4.13
CA LEU A 197 -11.94 6.46 3.88
C LEU A 197 -12.26 5.44 4.96
N VAL A 198 -13.56 5.19 5.13
CA VAL A 198 -14.09 4.09 5.94
C VAL A 198 -15.22 3.39 5.19
N GLN A 199 -15.37 2.09 5.43
CA GLN A 199 -16.42 1.30 4.80
C GLN A 199 -16.94 0.19 5.71
N CYS A 200 -18.22 -0.16 5.60
CA CYS A 200 -18.78 -1.42 6.10
C CYS A 200 -19.49 -2.19 4.97
N GLN A 201 -19.86 -3.45 5.21
CA GLN A 201 -20.88 -4.16 4.41
C GLN A 201 -22.16 -3.31 4.34
N GLU A 202 -22.77 -3.20 3.16
CA GLU A 202 -23.91 -2.32 2.93
C GLU A 202 -25.17 -2.75 3.70
N ASP A 203 -25.38 -4.06 3.86
CA ASP A 203 -26.51 -4.62 4.61
C ASP A 203 -26.29 -4.64 6.14
N MET A 204 -25.12 -4.15 6.60
CA MET A 204 -24.79 -4.09 8.02
C MET A 204 -25.66 -3.08 8.77
N LEU A 205 -26.18 -3.53 9.92
CA LEU A 205 -26.87 -2.69 10.88
C LEU A 205 -25.97 -1.55 11.37
N LYS A 206 -26.57 -0.39 11.65
CA LYS A 206 -25.85 0.82 12.06
C LYS A 206 -24.94 0.59 13.27
N GLY A 207 -25.46 -0.04 14.32
CA GLY A 207 -24.69 -0.35 15.54
C GLY A 207 -23.51 -1.28 15.24
N THR A 208 -23.75 -2.34 14.47
CA THR A 208 -22.69 -3.28 14.05
C THR A 208 -21.61 -2.61 13.20
N CYS A 209 -21.98 -1.69 12.30
CA CYS A 209 -21.00 -0.95 11.50
C CYS A 209 -20.17 0.02 12.35
N GLN A 210 -20.82 0.75 13.27
CA GLN A 210 -20.12 1.58 14.26
C GLN A 210 -19.12 0.75 15.06
N ASP A 211 -19.57 -0.42 15.52
CA ASP A 211 -18.77 -1.34 16.31
C ASP A 211 -17.57 -1.89 15.52
N CYS A 212 -17.77 -2.27 14.27
CA CYS A 212 -16.70 -2.78 13.41
C CYS A 212 -15.64 -1.69 13.16
N LEU A 213 -16.07 -0.49 12.74
CA LEU A 213 -15.15 0.63 12.49
C LEU A 213 -14.44 1.10 13.75
N SER A 214 -15.09 1.08 14.91
CA SER A 214 -14.44 1.41 16.18
C SER A 214 -13.33 0.42 16.55
N SER A 215 -13.50 -0.87 16.21
CA SER A 215 -12.44 -1.89 16.37
C SER A 215 -11.25 -1.61 15.44
N ALA A 216 -11.54 -1.28 14.17
CA ALA A 216 -10.50 -0.88 13.21
C ALA A 216 -9.75 0.39 13.67
N MET A 217 -10.45 1.36 14.23
CA MET A 217 -9.83 2.55 14.84
C MET A 217 -8.92 2.17 16.01
N ALA A 218 -9.35 1.29 16.91
CA ALA A 218 -8.51 0.85 18.04
C ALA A 218 -7.22 0.15 17.58
N LYS A 219 -7.27 -0.63 16.49
CA LYS A 219 -6.07 -1.21 15.87
C LYS A 219 -5.17 -0.13 15.26
N ARG A 220 -5.77 0.87 14.60
CA ARG A 220 -5.05 2.02 14.05
C ARG A 220 -4.29 2.82 15.12
N GLU A 221 -4.84 2.96 16.33
CA GLU A 221 -4.14 3.67 17.43
C GLU A 221 -2.83 2.98 17.85
N GLN A 222 -2.61 1.72 17.45
CA GLN A 222 -1.33 1.01 17.65
C GLN A 222 -0.30 1.31 16.56
N MET A 223 -0.64 2.12 15.55
CA MET A 223 0.19 2.44 14.39
C MET A 223 0.92 3.79 14.55
N VAL A 224 1.66 3.94 15.65
CA VAL A 224 2.17 5.23 16.19
C VAL A 224 3.20 5.94 15.29
N ASP A 225 3.74 5.28 14.27
CA ASP A 225 4.78 5.84 13.39
C ASP A 225 4.40 5.85 11.89
N GLN A 226 3.11 5.68 11.57
CA GLN A 226 2.66 5.44 10.20
C GLN A 226 1.91 6.65 9.61
N MET A 227 2.47 7.29 8.59
CA MET A 227 1.84 8.42 7.87
C MET A 227 0.83 7.95 6.81
N GLY A 228 0.79 6.64 6.54
CA GLY A 228 -0.31 5.97 5.86
C GLY A 228 -0.57 4.61 6.48
N GLY A 229 -1.81 4.14 6.39
CA GLY A 229 -2.17 2.86 6.95
C GLY A 229 -3.57 2.42 6.60
N ALA A 230 -3.77 1.11 6.52
CA ALA A 230 -5.08 0.52 6.30
C ALA A 230 -5.32 -0.67 7.24
N ILE A 231 -6.56 -0.77 7.70
CA ILE A 231 -7.14 -1.95 8.33
C ILE A 231 -8.20 -2.44 7.36
N LEU A 232 -7.94 -3.57 6.70
CA LEU A 232 -8.75 -4.09 5.60
C LEU A 232 -9.42 -5.38 6.02
N GLY A 233 -10.73 -5.35 6.24
CA GLY A 233 -11.55 -6.52 6.51
C GLY A 233 -12.71 -6.64 5.53
N VAL A 234 -13.29 -7.83 5.44
CA VAL A 234 -14.50 -8.07 4.64
C VAL A 234 -15.75 -7.49 5.28
N GLY A 235 -15.73 -7.23 6.59
CA GLY A 235 -16.84 -6.61 7.32
C GLY A 235 -16.78 -5.09 7.29
N CYS A 236 -15.62 -4.53 7.59
CA CYS A 236 -15.35 -3.11 7.49
C CYS A 236 -13.87 -2.85 7.16
N SER A 237 -13.61 -1.67 6.62
CA SER A 237 -12.27 -1.21 6.31
C SER A 237 -12.07 0.26 6.72
N LEU A 238 -10.83 0.60 7.06
CA LEU A 238 -10.39 1.94 7.39
C LEU A 238 -9.05 2.16 6.71
N TRP A 239 -8.89 3.24 5.95
CA TRP A 239 -7.63 3.55 5.29
C TRP A 239 -7.37 5.06 5.31
N TYR A 240 -6.18 5.47 5.75
CA TYR A 240 -5.66 6.82 5.54
C TYR A 240 -4.31 6.83 4.81
N GLN A 241 -4.03 7.92 4.10
CA GLN A 241 -2.74 8.16 3.48
C GLN A 241 -2.51 9.67 3.29
N THR A 242 -1.27 10.11 3.38
CA THR A 242 -0.86 11.49 3.06
C THR A 242 -0.62 11.71 1.57
N GLU A 243 -0.74 12.96 1.14
CA GLU A 243 -0.33 13.51 -0.17
C GLU A 243 -1.19 13.10 -1.37
N VAL A 244 -1.54 11.82 -1.51
CA VAL A 244 -2.25 11.30 -2.69
C VAL A 244 -3.65 10.82 -2.32
N GLN A 245 -4.66 11.36 -3.02
CA GLN A 245 -6.01 10.82 -2.95
C GLN A 245 -6.05 9.47 -3.68
N PHE A 246 -6.36 8.41 -2.95
CA PHE A 246 -6.32 7.02 -3.44
C PHE A 246 -7.70 6.43 -3.76
N PHE A 247 -8.75 7.25 -3.65
CA PHE A 247 -10.14 6.92 -3.98
C PHE A 247 -10.69 7.85 -5.06
N ALA A 248 -11.69 7.40 -5.80
CA ALA A 248 -12.39 8.22 -6.79
C ALA A 248 -13.43 9.16 -6.13
N GLY A 249 -13.73 10.27 -6.81
CA GLY A 249 -14.73 11.25 -6.36
C GLY A 249 -14.14 12.40 -5.52
N THR A 250 -15.02 13.27 -5.03
CA THR A 250 -14.63 14.39 -4.15
C THR A 250 -14.78 13.96 -2.69
N PRO A 251 -13.81 14.25 -1.80
CA PRO A 251 -13.93 13.94 -0.38
C PRO A 251 -15.21 14.56 0.21
N ALA A 252 -16.07 13.74 0.79
CA ALA A 252 -17.35 14.19 1.36
C ALA A 252 -17.14 15.07 2.61
N LEU A 253 -16.07 14.83 3.35
CA LEU A 253 -15.72 15.56 4.57
C LEU A 253 -14.36 16.25 4.46
N SER A 254 -14.24 17.46 5.00
CA SER A 254 -12.99 18.23 5.00
C SER A 254 -12.72 18.80 6.39
N LEU A 255 -11.50 18.61 6.90
CA LEU A 255 -11.04 19.12 8.19
C LEU A 255 -9.87 20.08 8.04
N ASN A 256 -9.97 21.24 8.69
CA ASN A 256 -8.90 22.23 8.80
C ASN A 256 -8.28 22.68 7.46
N MET A 257 -9.01 22.49 6.34
CA MET A 257 -8.45 22.79 5.02
C MET A 257 -8.10 24.28 4.91
N PRO A 258 -6.93 24.62 4.33
CA PRO A 258 -6.54 26.00 4.14
C PRO A 258 -7.55 26.66 3.21
N THR A 259 -7.92 27.89 3.55
CA THR A 259 -8.79 28.73 2.71
C THR A 259 -8.12 28.96 1.34
N GLN A 260 -8.91 29.28 0.31
CA GLN A 260 -8.35 29.58 -1.02
C GLN A 260 -7.24 30.64 -0.93
N ARG A 261 -7.43 31.69 -0.12
CA ARG A 261 -6.42 32.72 0.11
C ARG A 261 -5.13 32.13 0.68
N ALA A 262 -5.21 31.32 1.74
CA ALA A 262 -4.04 30.67 2.32
C ALA A 262 -3.35 29.69 1.32
N ARG A 263 -4.11 29.01 0.45
CA ARG A 263 -3.55 28.16 -0.61
C ARG A 263 -2.78 28.97 -1.65
N TYR A 264 -3.32 30.11 -2.08
CA TYR A 264 -2.63 31.02 -3.00
C TYR A 264 -1.34 31.56 -2.37
N GLU A 265 -1.38 31.99 -1.11
CA GLU A 265 -0.18 32.43 -0.39
C GLU A 265 0.87 31.32 -0.29
N LEU A 266 0.48 30.09 0.04
CA LEU A 266 1.38 28.93 0.08
C LEU A 266 1.98 28.59 -1.29
N GLN A 267 1.19 28.68 -2.37
CA GLN A 267 1.69 28.49 -3.73
C GLN A 267 2.71 29.57 -4.10
N LEU A 268 2.44 30.83 -3.77
CA LEU A 268 3.37 31.94 -3.99
C LEU A 268 4.67 31.72 -3.21
N LEU A 269 4.58 31.30 -1.95
CA LEU A 269 5.73 30.97 -1.11
C LEU A 269 6.53 29.79 -1.66
N SER A 270 5.87 28.71 -2.08
CA SER A 270 6.50 27.55 -2.71
C SER A 270 7.22 27.94 -4.01
N MET A 271 6.59 28.74 -4.87
CA MET A 271 7.22 29.27 -6.08
C MET A 271 8.44 30.14 -5.75
N ALA A 272 8.33 31.00 -4.73
CA ALA A 272 9.45 31.82 -4.27
C ALA A 272 10.60 30.95 -3.74
N ILE A 273 10.32 29.93 -2.94
CA ILE A 273 11.32 28.96 -2.46
C ILE A 273 11.95 28.22 -3.63
N GLN A 274 11.17 27.74 -4.60
CA GLN A 274 11.70 27.05 -5.77
C GLN A 274 12.59 27.97 -6.62
N ASN A 275 12.24 29.25 -6.72
CA ASN A 275 13.08 30.24 -7.38
C ASN A 275 14.38 30.48 -6.62
N VAL A 276 14.35 30.54 -5.28
CA VAL A 276 15.57 30.64 -4.45
C VAL A 276 16.43 29.39 -4.61
N ILE A 277 15.86 28.19 -4.57
CA ILE A 277 16.58 26.92 -4.84
C ILE A 277 17.19 26.95 -6.24
N ASN A 278 16.45 27.44 -7.24
CA ASN A 278 16.96 27.57 -8.61
C ASN A 278 18.08 28.61 -8.71
N LEU A 279 18.01 29.70 -7.96
CA LEU A 279 19.07 30.72 -7.85
C LEU A 279 20.32 30.13 -7.19
N TRP A 280 20.17 29.40 -6.09
CA TRP A 280 21.27 28.70 -5.43
C TRP A 280 21.89 27.64 -6.34
N ARG A 281 21.07 26.91 -7.10
CA ARG A 281 21.51 25.97 -8.15
C ARG A 281 22.35 26.64 -9.23
N ILE A 282 22.09 27.93 -9.52
CA ILE A 282 22.86 28.72 -10.49
C ILE A 282 24.15 29.26 -9.86
N GLU A 283 24.12 29.70 -8.60
CA GLU A 283 25.29 30.21 -7.86
C GLU A 283 26.30 29.10 -7.51
N GLU A 284 25.85 27.92 -7.09
CA GLU A 284 26.71 26.77 -6.77
C GLU A 284 27.31 26.09 -8.01
N GLY A 285 26.75 26.34 -9.20
CA GLY A 285 27.39 25.99 -10.48
C GLY A 285 28.75 26.67 -10.69
N ASN A 286 29.11 27.62 -9.81
CA ASN A 286 30.39 28.33 -9.81
C ASN A 286 31.32 27.94 -8.63
N SER A 287 30.90 27.05 -7.72
CA SER A 287 31.64 26.73 -6.49
C SER A 287 31.79 25.23 -6.26
N GLY A 288 32.54 24.51 -7.11
CA GLY A 288 33.28 23.27 -6.80
C GLY A 288 32.56 22.05 -6.16
N PHE A 289 31.28 22.14 -5.82
CA PHE A 289 30.47 21.09 -5.20
C PHE A 289 29.34 20.73 -6.16
N SER A 290 29.29 19.46 -6.55
CA SER A 290 28.25 18.93 -7.42
C SER A 290 27.09 18.39 -6.57
N LEU A 291 25.88 18.89 -6.82
CA LEU A 291 24.65 18.22 -6.37
C LEU A 291 24.28 17.12 -7.38
N TYR A 292 23.89 15.95 -6.88
CA TYR A 292 23.48 14.81 -7.71
C TYR A 292 22.03 14.41 -7.40
N ASP A 293 21.27 14.14 -8.44
CA ASP A 293 19.91 13.61 -8.32
C ASP A 293 19.96 12.15 -7.86
N PHE A 294 18.92 11.73 -7.13
CA PHE A 294 18.80 10.34 -6.68
C PHE A 294 18.83 9.33 -7.84
N SER A 295 18.28 9.69 -9.00
CA SER A 295 18.33 8.88 -10.23
C SER A 295 19.77 8.65 -10.70
N GLN A 296 20.61 9.69 -10.67
CA GLN A 296 22.01 9.62 -11.06
C GLN A 296 22.81 8.73 -10.11
N ILE A 297 22.55 8.85 -8.80
CA ILE A 297 23.20 8.02 -7.77
C ILE A 297 22.77 6.55 -7.90
N LYS A 298 21.48 6.31 -8.18
CA LYS A 298 20.94 4.97 -8.38
C LYS A 298 21.55 4.30 -9.60
N GLU A 299 21.76 5.04 -10.68
CA GLU A 299 22.42 4.54 -11.90
C GLU A 299 23.90 4.23 -11.63
N ALA A 300 24.64 5.19 -11.07
CA ALA A 300 26.08 5.06 -10.80
C ALA A 300 26.40 3.89 -9.86
N THR A 301 25.53 3.57 -8.91
CA THR A 301 25.75 2.45 -7.98
C THR A 301 25.28 1.10 -8.51
N GLY A 302 24.76 1.02 -9.74
CA GLY A 302 24.15 -0.19 -10.27
C GLY A 302 22.92 -0.61 -9.47
N ASN A 303 22.07 0.36 -9.12
CA ASN A 303 20.94 0.21 -8.20
C ASN A 303 21.35 -0.35 -6.83
N PHE A 304 22.47 0.15 -6.29
CA PHE A 304 23.06 -0.28 -5.01
C PHE A 304 23.43 -1.78 -4.95
N SER A 305 23.95 -2.31 -6.07
CA SER A 305 24.40 -3.71 -6.19
C SER A 305 25.44 -4.08 -5.14
N SER A 306 25.35 -5.30 -4.59
CA SER A 306 26.35 -5.81 -3.63
C SER A 306 27.76 -5.91 -4.20
N GLU A 307 27.89 -6.07 -5.51
CA GLU A 307 29.18 -6.12 -6.22
C GLU A 307 29.93 -4.78 -6.12
N ASN A 308 29.17 -3.70 -6.06
CA ASN A 308 29.67 -2.34 -5.94
C ASN A 308 29.90 -1.91 -4.47
N LYS A 309 29.59 -2.77 -3.49
CA LYS A 309 29.79 -2.46 -2.07
C LYS A 309 31.26 -2.59 -1.67
N LEU A 310 31.82 -1.51 -1.13
CA LEU A 310 33.19 -1.47 -0.59
C LEU A 310 33.28 -1.96 0.85
N GLY A 311 32.25 -1.70 1.66
CA GLY A 311 32.25 -2.03 3.08
C GLY A 311 31.02 -1.49 3.79
N GLN A 312 30.97 -1.66 5.10
CA GLN A 312 29.91 -1.12 5.96
C GLN A 312 30.45 -0.80 7.34
N GLY A 313 30.21 0.42 7.82
CA GLY A 313 30.53 0.86 9.17
C GLY A 313 29.29 1.36 9.92
N GLY A 314 29.50 2.03 11.07
CA GLY A 314 28.41 2.59 11.90
C GLY A 314 27.54 3.64 11.19
N PHE A 315 28.04 4.23 10.11
CA PHE A 315 27.31 5.19 9.28
C PHE A 315 26.79 4.60 7.96
N GLY A 316 26.81 3.27 7.78
CA GLY A 316 26.18 2.60 6.64
C GLY A 316 27.12 1.98 5.59
N PRO A 317 26.53 1.38 4.53
CA PRO A 317 27.27 0.77 3.44
C PRO A 317 27.87 1.82 2.50
N VAL A 318 29.13 1.62 2.11
CA VAL A 318 29.83 2.45 1.11
C VAL A 318 29.81 1.71 -0.23
N TYR A 319 29.49 2.41 -1.32
CA TYR A 319 29.49 1.87 -2.67
C TYR A 319 30.52 2.57 -3.56
N LYS A 320 31.02 1.85 -4.56
CA LYS A 320 31.87 2.34 -5.64
C LYS A 320 31.12 2.17 -6.96
N GLU A 321 31.31 3.11 -7.87
CA GLU A 321 30.67 3.09 -9.19
C GLU A 321 31.07 1.85 -10.01
N ASN A 322 32.38 1.57 -10.11
CA ASN A 322 32.92 0.42 -10.84
C ASN A 322 33.74 -0.51 -9.93
N ALA A 323 33.33 -1.77 -9.83
CA ALA A 323 34.04 -2.80 -9.08
C ALA A 323 35.43 -3.12 -9.67
N GLU A 324 35.61 -2.99 -10.99
CA GLU A 324 36.87 -3.24 -11.70
C GLU A 324 37.99 -2.25 -11.32
N ASP A 325 37.63 -1.08 -10.79
CA ASP A 325 38.61 -0.11 -10.30
C ASP A 325 39.27 -0.55 -8.97
N ARG A 326 38.93 -1.72 -8.41
CA ARG A 326 39.58 -2.25 -7.21
C ARG A 326 41.00 -2.73 -7.58
N PRO A 327 42.05 -2.27 -6.88
CA PRO A 327 43.38 -2.79 -7.13
C PRO A 327 43.43 -4.29 -6.82
N ALA A 328 44.18 -5.04 -7.64
CA ALA A 328 44.42 -6.45 -7.38
C ALA A 328 45.27 -6.64 -6.11
N MET A 329 45.08 -7.77 -5.42
CA MET A 329 45.69 -8.01 -4.10
C MET A 329 47.22 -8.03 -4.12
N ASP A 330 47.82 -8.49 -5.20
CA ASP A 330 49.27 -8.45 -5.45
C ASP A 330 49.80 -7.02 -5.47
N LEU A 331 49.07 -6.10 -6.12
CA LEU A 331 49.40 -4.68 -6.14
C LEU A 331 49.27 -4.06 -4.75
N VAL A 332 48.23 -4.44 -3.97
CA VAL A 332 48.05 -3.97 -2.59
C VAL A 332 49.19 -4.44 -1.68
N VAL A 333 49.61 -5.71 -1.78
CA VAL A 333 50.74 -6.25 -1.00
C VAL A 333 52.04 -5.54 -1.36
N ASN A 334 52.25 -5.21 -2.63
CA ASN A 334 53.40 -4.43 -3.07
C ASN A 334 53.38 -2.98 -2.53
N MET A 335 52.20 -2.33 -2.48
CA MET A 335 52.04 -1.01 -1.86
C MET A 335 52.35 -1.01 -0.35
N LEU A 336 52.07 -2.10 0.36
CA LEU A 336 52.28 -2.20 1.82
C LEU A 336 53.73 -2.50 2.20
N ASN A 337 54.47 -3.20 1.33
CA ASN A 337 55.82 -3.69 1.62
C ASN A 337 56.94 -2.81 1.06
N ASN A 338 56.62 -1.76 0.29
CA ASN A 338 57.61 -0.94 -0.39
C ASN A 338 57.28 0.55 -0.28
N GLU A 339 58.17 1.31 0.37
CA GLU A 339 58.00 2.75 0.65
C GLU A 339 58.13 3.65 -0.60
N SER A 340 58.56 3.10 -1.73
CA SER A 340 58.84 3.86 -2.97
C SER A 340 57.79 3.70 -4.07
N VAL A 341 56.64 3.08 -3.77
CA VAL A 341 55.56 2.85 -4.74
C VAL A 341 54.76 4.14 -5.02
N ILE A 342 54.67 4.52 -6.29
CA ILE A 342 53.84 5.66 -6.73
C ILE A 342 52.37 5.24 -6.73
N LEU A 343 51.59 5.78 -5.79
CA LEU A 343 50.16 5.50 -5.69
C LEU A 343 49.38 6.18 -6.82
N PRO A 344 48.39 5.49 -7.42
CA PRO A 344 47.46 6.14 -8.34
C PRO A 344 46.64 7.18 -7.60
N LYS A 345 46.32 8.30 -8.28
CA LYS A 345 45.49 9.35 -7.69
C LYS A 345 44.12 8.78 -7.29
N PRO A 346 43.60 9.08 -6.09
CA PRO A 346 42.29 8.61 -5.66
C PRO A 346 41.21 9.08 -6.64
N LYS A 347 40.35 8.16 -7.07
CA LYS A 347 39.09 8.52 -7.76
C LYS A 347 38.10 9.05 -6.71
N GLN A 348 37.29 10.05 -7.08
CA GLN A 348 36.30 10.62 -6.15
C GLN A 348 35.26 9.56 -5.70
N PRO A 349 34.80 9.58 -4.44
CA PRO A 349 33.81 8.63 -3.94
C PRO A 349 32.42 8.90 -4.51
N ALA A 350 31.66 7.84 -4.78
CA ALA A 350 30.35 7.90 -5.45
C ALA A 350 29.14 8.22 -4.54
N TYR A 351 29.33 8.81 -3.35
CA TYR A 351 28.32 9.16 -2.30
C TYR A 351 27.97 8.12 -1.21
N PHE A 352 27.40 8.61 -0.08
CA PHE A 352 27.17 7.86 1.18
C PHE A 352 25.96 8.40 2.01
N PHE A 353 24.95 7.56 2.37
CA PHE A 353 24.22 7.47 3.67
C PHE A 353 23.14 6.33 3.73
N THR A 354 22.62 6.04 4.95
CA THR A 354 22.02 4.79 5.52
C THR A 354 20.57 4.35 5.22
N ARG A 355 20.33 3.03 5.43
CA ARG A 355 19.17 2.11 5.14
C ARG A 355 17.94 2.20 6.09
N SER A 356 16.76 1.63 5.73
CA SER A 356 16.36 0.22 6.02
C SER A 356 15.07 -0.30 5.32
N ARG A 357 14.99 -1.65 5.11
CA ARG A 357 13.87 -2.47 4.58
C ARG A 357 13.12 -3.21 5.71
N CYS A 358 11.87 -3.61 5.43
CA CYS A 358 10.91 -4.34 6.28
C CYS A 358 11.30 -5.78 6.69
N ILE A 359 10.78 -6.20 7.85
CA ILE A 359 10.63 -7.57 8.34
C ILE A 359 9.12 -7.85 8.49
N LEU A 360 8.69 -9.01 8.00
CA LEU A 360 7.38 -9.63 8.30
C LEU A 360 7.41 -10.19 9.72
N VAL A 361 6.41 -9.88 10.53
CA VAL A 361 6.04 -10.68 11.71
C VAL A 361 4.64 -11.20 11.49
#